data_AF-A0AAW9Q2C4-F1
#
_entry.id   AF-A0AAW9Q2C4-F1
#
_cell.length_a   1.000
_cell.length_b   1.000
_cell.length_c   1.000
_cell.angle_alpha   90.00
_cell.angle_beta   90.00
_cell.angle_gamma   90.00
#
_symmetry.space_group_name_H-M   'P 1'
#
loop_
_entity.id
_entity.type
_entity.pdbx_description
1 polymer ?
#
loop_
_entity_poly.entity_id
_entity_poly.type
_entity_poly.pdbx_seq_one_letter_code
_entity_poly.pdbx_strand_id
1 'polypeptide(L)' 'MTEPTQTPQATDPKFGFNTYAERLNGRAAMIGFLLAVVIEFVTGQGLLAWLGLINVA' A
#
# COMPACT_ATOMS: atom_id res chain seq x y z
N MET A 1 -29.21 -30.51 -23.01
CA MET A 1 -28.13 -30.57 -21.99
C MET A 1 -27.89 -29.14 -21.56
N THR A 2 -28.33 -28.76 -20.36
CA THR A 2 -28.16 -27.39 -19.85
C THR A 2 -26.74 -27.27 -19.29
N GLU A 3 -25.87 -26.55 -19.98
CA GLU A 3 -24.60 -26.12 -19.39
C GLU A 3 -24.91 -25.14 -18.23
N PRO A 4 -24.35 -25.35 -17.03
CA PRO A 4 -24.45 -24.34 -15.98
C PRO A 4 -23.58 -23.15 -16.37
N THR A 5 -24.19 -22.06 -16.84
CA THR A 5 -23.51 -20.87 -17.36
C THR A 5 -22.78 -20.02 -16.30
N GLN A 6 -22.79 -20.36 -15.01
CA GLN A 6 -22.02 -19.58 -14.02
C GLN A 6 -21.23 -20.49 -13.10
N THR A 7 -19.91 -20.48 -13.26
CA THR A 7 -18.97 -20.82 -12.19
C THR A 7 -19.36 -19.98 -10.98
N PRO A 8 -19.53 -20.56 -9.77
CA PRO A 8 -19.80 -19.76 -8.58
C PRO A 8 -18.69 -18.72 -8.47
N GLN A 9 -19.02 -17.44 -8.64
CA GLN A 9 -18.10 -16.35 -8.33
C GLN A 9 -17.86 -16.46 -6.84
N ALA A 10 -16.75 -17.10 -6.46
CA ALA A 10 -16.29 -17.13 -5.08
C ALA A 10 -16.23 -15.66 -4.66
N THR A 11 -17.19 -15.24 -3.84
CA THR A 11 -17.28 -13.86 -3.41
C THR A 11 -16.09 -13.64 -2.52
N ASP A 12 -15.02 -13.05 -3.05
CA ASP A 12 -13.86 -12.69 -2.26
C ASP A 12 -14.36 -11.88 -1.06
N PRO A 13 -14.07 -12.33 0.18
CA PRO A 13 -14.54 -11.64 1.36
C PRO A 13 -14.06 -10.19 1.30
N LYS A 14 -15.01 -9.26 1.15
CA LYS A 14 -14.73 -7.83 0.89
C LYS A 14 -14.04 -7.13 2.06
N PHE A 15 -14.00 -7.78 3.22
CA PHE A 15 -13.36 -7.33 4.44
C PHE A 15 -12.23 -8.27 4.85
N GLY A 16 -11.14 -7.69 5.34
CA GLY A 16 -9.94 -8.41 5.78
C GLY A 16 -8.81 -8.37 4.74
N PHE A 17 -7.87 -9.30 4.87
CA PHE A 17 -6.79 -9.49 3.91
C PHE A 17 -7.33 -10.20 2.66
N ASN A 18 -7.85 -9.41 1.71
CA ASN A 18 -8.23 -9.89 0.39
C ASN A 18 -7.33 -9.27 -0.68
N THR A 19 -7.29 -9.89 -1.87
CA THR A 19 -6.42 -9.48 -2.97
C THR A 19 -6.63 -8.02 -3.41
N TYR A 20 -7.84 -7.49 -3.28
CA TYR A 20 -8.09 -6.08 -3.59
C TYR A 20 -7.42 -5.16 -2.56
N ALA A 21 -7.58 -5.43 -1.26
CA ALA A 21 -6.96 -4.67 -0.18
C ALA A 21 -5.42 -4.72 -0.25
N GLU A 22 -4.85 -5.89 -0.55
CA GLU A 22 -3.41 -6.06 -0.73
C GLU A 22 -2.87 -5.20 -1.88
N ARG A 23 -3.54 -5.22 -3.03
CA ARG A 23 -3.16 -4.39 -4.19
C ARG A 23 -3.29 -2.90 -3.90
N LEU A 24 -4.34 -2.50 -3.19
CA LEU A 24 -4.55 -1.10 -2.80
C LEU A 24 -3.46 -0.63 -1.83
N ASN A 25 -3.19 -1.40 -0.78
CA ASN A 25 -2.15 -1.10 0.20
C ASN A 25 -0.77 -1.08 -0.44
N GLY A 26 -0.46 -2.00 -1.36
CA GLY A 26 0.79 -2.02 -2.10
C GLY A 26 1.00 -0.75 -2.95
N ARG A 27 -0.04 -0.26 -3.63
CA ARG A 27 0.02 1.01 -4.39
C ARG A 27 0.24 2.20 -3.48
N ALA A 28 -0.49 2.25 -2.36
CA ALA A 28 -0.31 3.30 -1.36
C ALA A 28 1.12 3.30 -0.81
N ALA A 29 1.70 2.13 -0.54
CA ALA A 29 3.08 1.99 -0.09
C ALA A 29 4.10 2.48 -1.14
N MET A 30 3.91 2.14 -2.42
CA MET A 30 4.78 2.63 -3.51
C MET A 30 4.77 4.16 -3.61
N ILE A 31 3.58 4.78 -3.52
CA ILE A 31 3.44 6.24 -3.52
C ILE A 31 4.07 6.84 -2.27
N GLY A 32 3.79 6.28 -1.09
CA GLY A 32 4.34 6.75 0.17
C GLY A 32 5.87 6.69 0.21
N PHE A 33 6.47 5.64 -0.33
CA PHE A 33 7.92 5.52 -0.44
C PHE A 33 8.53 6.54 -1.40
N LEU A 34 7.90 6.78 -2.55
CA LEU A 34 8.38 7.82 -3.48
C LEU A 34 8.31 9.21 -2.84
N LEU A 35 7.20 9.53 -2.17
CA LEU A 35 7.03 10.80 -1.45
C LEU A 35 8.05 10.94 -0.33
N ALA A 36 8.34 9.87 0.41
CA ALA A 36 9.36 9.84 1.44
C ALA A 36 10.73 10.27 0.90
N VAL A 37 11.16 9.69 -0.22
CA VAL A 37 12.44 10.05 -0.87
C VAL A 37 12.44 11.50 -1.35
N VAL A 38 11.35 11.98 -1.95
CA VAL A 38 11.24 13.36 -2.43
C VAL A 38 11.33 14.35 -1.27
N ILE A 39 10.63 14.09 -0.17
CA ILE A 39 10.66 14.94 1.03
C ILE A 39 12.06 14.96 1.64
N GLU A 40 12.70 13.80 1.77
CA GLU A 40 14.08 13.70 2.28
C GLU A 40 15.05 14.51 1.41
N PHE A 41 14.92 14.43 0.09
CA PHE A 41 15.74 15.18 -0.85
C PHE A 41 15.52 16.70 -0.75
N VAL A 42 14.27 17.16 -0.64
CA VAL A 42 13.95 18.59 -0.57
C VAL A 42 14.31 19.20 0.79
N THR A 43 14.09 18.46 1.88
CA THR A 43 14.34 18.95 3.24
C THR A 43 15.79 18.77 3.67
N GLY A 44 16.55 17.87 3.03
CA GLY A 44 17.90 17.51 3.45
C GLY A 44 17.96 16.77 4.79
N GLN A 45 16.80 16.39 5.35
CA GLN A 45 16.69 15.69 6.62
C GLN A 45 16.03 14.33 6.41
N GLY A 46 16.66 13.28 6.93
CA GLY A 46 16.14 11.92 6.85
C GLY A 46 14.74 11.81 7.45
N LEU A 47 13.88 10.98 6.87
CA LEU A 47 12.48 10.88 7.28
C LEU A 47 12.30 10.47 8.75
N LEU A 48 13.18 9.61 9.26
CA LEU A 48 13.20 9.20 10.67
C LEU A 48 13.57 10.34 11.62
N ALA A 49 14.45 11.24 11.19
CA ALA A 49 14.82 12.42 11.96
C ALA A 49 13.69 13.44 11.94
N TRP A 50 12.98 13.58 10.82
CA TRP A 50 11.77 14.40 10.72
C TRP A 50 10.63 13.89 11.63
N LEU A 51 10.48 12.56 11.76
CA LEU A 51 9.54 11.95 12.70
C LEU A 51 10.01 12.02 14.18
N GLY A 52 11.19 12.58 14.46
CA GLY A 52 11.74 12.69 15.82
C GLY A 52 12.16 11.35 16.43
N LEU A 53 12.31 10.30 15.61
CA LEU A 53 12.70 8.96 16.08
C LEU A 53 14.20 8.83 16.27
N ILE A 54 15.00 9.63 15.56
CA ILE A 54 16.46 9.68 15.68
C ILE A 54 16.92 11.14 15.69
N ASN A 55 17.99 11.41 16.45
CA ASN A 55 18.61 12.73 16.46
C ASN A 55 19.70 12.79 15.38
N VAL A 56 19.58 13.76 14.47
CA VAL A 56 20.65 14.11 13.53
C VAL A 56 21.36 15.32 14.12
N ALA A 57 22.66 15.17 14.38
CA ALA A 57 23.51 16.17 15.03
C ALA A 57 23.77 17.40 14.14
#